data_AF-A0A0S4QLX3-F1
#
_entry.id   AF-A0A0S4QLX3-F1
#
_cell.length_a   1.000
_cell.length_b   1.000
_cell.length_c   1.000
_cell.angle_alpha   90.00
_cell.angle_beta   90.00
_cell.angle_gamma   90.00
#
_symmetry.space_group_name_H-M   'P 1'
#
loop_
_entity.id
_entity.type
_entity.pdbx_description
1 polymer ?
#
loop_
_entity_poly.entity_id
_entity_poly.type
_entity_poly.pdbx_seq_one_letter_code
_entity_poly.pdbx_strand_id
1 'polypeptide(L)'
;MSQVSHDDEWPDHRWQTERQRRRAMHQEMVDHSQQERERESKERLKNRENWQEAELRARIHPILVATATTENRGSAPYSLVETRVRQVRDHLLPRDQEIALAQGFKLAANRRARARDNARAREFLSEQAWEMLKYARFWYSRLTLLHALTLWALPDDTERPQDLHGKGSDPQELVRQWLRPADDRIDIPEHPFVDAARRLSICALQTRKPEKFLWIDEAGTAAQVGSENAGLKDRRRECLWIAPSAGWSTLEPTAQQLLADVLILLILAERGDRMDDRMRRFERTEVDRPPLLPPCLTRSRRPLDPMRTEVRSADSPPGSNCSDRCSFELCPFPPKGPESRIEFSETFCMTQRAMLRAWRPRSWVSLRFRRKARWQRHVPVADLRQFWSEMEGRAWDRPVEEVRP
;
A
#
# COMPACT_ATOMS: atom_id res chain seq x y z
N MET A 1 -29.97 -44.01 81.99
CA MET A 1 -30.83 -42.88 81.58
C MET A 1 -30.21 -41.60 82.08
N SER A 2 -29.63 -40.80 81.18
CA SER A 2 -29.81 -39.35 81.11
C SER A 2 -28.93 -38.82 79.97
N GLN A 3 -29.54 -37.93 79.20
CA GLN A 3 -29.23 -37.63 77.81
C GLN A 3 -27.95 -36.82 77.62
N VAL A 4 -27.24 -37.16 76.55
CA VAL A 4 -26.31 -36.31 75.81
C VAL A 4 -27.14 -35.20 75.15
N SER A 5 -26.81 -33.93 75.42
CA SER A 5 -27.20 -32.81 74.56
C SER A 5 -25.90 -32.18 74.04
N HIS A 6 -25.50 -32.61 72.85
CA HIS A 6 -24.46 -31.99 72.04
C HIS A 6 -25.16 -30.89 71.24
N ASP A 7 -25.06 -29.64 71.72
CA ASP A 7 -25.43 -28.47 70.92
C ASP A 7 -24.16 -28.02 70.17
N ASP A 8 -23.90 -28.65 69.02
CA ASP A 8 -22.95 -28.16 68.02
C ASP A 8 -23.67 -27.12 67.13
N GLU A 9 -23.62 -25.86 67.57
CA GLU A 9 -24.11 -24.71 66.80
C GLU A 9 -23.05 -24.28 65.77
N TRP A 10 -23.20 -24.82 64.56
CA TRP A 10 -22.69 -24.42 63.24
C TRP A 10 -21.70 -23.24 63.07
N PRO A 11 -20.50 -23.46 62.50
CA PRO A 11 -19.61 -22.41 62.00
C PRO A 11 -19.88 -22.01 60.53
N ASP A 12 -21.15 -21.95 60.07
CA ASP A 12 -21.49 -21.79 58.63
C ASP A 12 -21.61 -20.32 58.15
N HIS A 13 -22.06 -19.40 59.02
CA HIS A 13 -22.27 -17.99 58.64
C HIS A 13 -21.00 -17.21 58.28
N ARG A 14 -19.84 -17.59 58.85
CA ARG A 14 -18.55 -16.92 58.60
C ARG A 14 -17.96 -17.26 57.23
N TRP A 15 -18.20 -18.48 56.75
CA TRP A 15 -17.75 -18.94 55.43
C TRP A 15 -18.64 -18.40 54.31
N GLN A 16 -19.95 -18.26 54.57
CA GLN A 16 -20.89 -17.67 53.62
C GLN A 16 -20.62 -16.17 53.38
N THR A 17 -20.25 -15.42 54.43
CA THR A 17 -19.89 -13.99 54.33
C THR A 17 -18.56 -13.75 53.62
N GLU A 18 -17.55 -14.58 53.85
CA GLU A 18 -16.26 -14.51 53.14
C GLU A 18 -16.40 -14.87 51.64
N ARG A 19 -17.21 -15.89 51.33
CA ARG A 19 -17.50 -16.27 49.94
C ARG A 19 -18.28 -15.18 49.19
N GLN A 20 -19.18 -14.49 49.87
CA GLN A 20 -19.90 -13.33 49.32
C GLN A 20 -18.95 -12.15 49.05
N ARG A 21 -18.01 -11.84 49.97
CA ARG A 21 -16.99 -10.80 49.76
C ARG A 21 -16.08 -11.09 48.57
N ARG A 22 -15.60 -12.33 48.43
CA ARG A 22 -14.78 -12.74 47.27
C ARG A 22 -15.53 -12.64 45.94
N ARG A 23 -16.84 -12.96 45.94
CA ARG A 23 -17.69 -12.78 44.76
C ARG A 23 -17.89 -11.30 44.42
N ALA A 24 -18.13 -10.45 45.41
CA ALA A 24 -18.24 -9.01 45.20
C ALA A 24 -16.94 -8.41 44.66
N MET A 25 -15.78 -8.77 45.23
CA MET A 25 -14.47 -8.31 44.77
C MET A 25 -14.13 -8.81 43.36
N HIS A 26 -14.49 -10.06 43.03
CA HIS A 26 -14.33 -10.59 41.68
C HIS A 26 -15.25 -9.87 40.69
N GLN A 27 -16.49 -9.57 41.09
CA GLN A 27 -17.43 -8.83 40.25
C GLN A 27 -16.94 -7.39 40.00
N GLU A 28 -16.48 -6.69 41.03
CA GLU A 28 -15.88 -5.35 40.89
C GLU A 28 -14.64 -5.36 39.99
N MET A 29 -13.78 -6.39 40.10
CA MET A 29 -12.61 -6.55 39.22
C MET A 29 -13.03 -6.81 37.76
N VAL A 30 -14.05 -7.65 37.54
CA VAL A 30 -14.59 -7.92 36.20
C VAL A 30 -15.22 -6.66 35.61
N ASP A 31 -16.02 -5.94 36.40
CA ASP A 31 -16.68 -4.69 36.00
C ASP A 31 -15.64 -3.60 35.69
N HIS A 32 -14.61 -3.45 36.52
CA HIS A 32 -13.50 -2.53 36.28
C HIS A 32 -12.77 -2.88 34.98
N SER A 33 -12.42 -4.16 34.79
CA SER A 33 -11.77 -4.64 33.56
C SER A 33 -12.66 -4.47 32.32
N GLN A 34 -13.98 -4.59 32.46
CA GLN A 34 -14.91 -4.34 31.38
C GLN A 34 -14.99 -2.85 31.06
N GLN A 35 -15.08 -1.98 32.07
CA GLN A 35 -15.07 -0.53 31.88
C GLN A 35 -13.77 -0.03 31.25
N GLU A 36 -12.62 -0.59 31.63
CA GLU A 36 -11.34 -0.30 30.98
C GLU A 36 -11.34 -0.71 29.51
N ARG A 37 -11.80 -1.92 29.20
CA ARG A 37 -11.92 -2.40 27.81
C ARG A 37 -12.86 -1.54 26.97
N GLU A 38 -13.98 -1.09 27.54
CA GLU A 38 -14.91 -0.18 26.86
C GLU A 38 -14.29 1.21 26.63
N ARG A 39 -13.55 1.74 27.60
CA ARG A 39 -12.82 3.02 27.47
C ARG A 39 -11.76 2.91 26.38
N GLU A 40 -10.94 1.86 26.40
CA GLU A 40 -9.93 1.61 25.38
C GLU A 40 -10.57 1.47 23.99
N SER A 41 -11.68 0.74 23.87
CA SER A 41 -12.39 0.56 22.59
C SER A 41 -12.91 1.89 22.04
N LYS A 42 -13.51 2.73 22.89
CA LYS A 42 -13.98 4.07 22.51
C LYS A 42 -12.82 4.99 22.09
N GLU A 43 -11.71 4.95 22.82
CA GLU A 43 -10.52 5.71 22.47
C GLU A 43 -9.93 5.24 21.13
N ARG A 44 -9.86 3.93 20.89
CA ARG A 44 -9.41 3.35 19.62
C ARG A 44 -10.28 3.81 18.45
N LEU A 45 -11.60 3.81 18.61
CA LEU A 45 -12.53 4.26 17.57
C LEU A 45 -12.30 5.74 17.24
N LYS A 46 -12.24 6.60 18.26
CA LYS A 46 -11.99 8.03 18.09
C LYS A 46 -10.65 8.32 17.43
N ASN A 47 -9.59 7.61 17.84
CA ASN A 47 -8.27 7.74 17.24
C ASN A 47 -8.27 7.31 15.77
N ARG A 48 -9.01 6.25 15.43
CA ARG A 48 -9.20 5.79 14.04
C ARG A 48 -9.94 6.82 13.20
N GLU A 49 -11.00 7.45 13.71
CA GLU A 49 -11.75 8.49 12.99
C GLU A 49 -10.89 9.72 12.71
N ASN A 50 -10.22 10.26 13.73
CA ASN A 50 -9.31 11.40 13.58
C ASN A 50 -8.19 11.11 12.56
N TRP A 51 -7.68 9.88 12.58
CA TRP A 51 -6.66 9.42 11.67
C TRP A 51 -7.18 9.33 10.22
N GLN A 52 -8.34 8.72 10.00
CA GLN A 52 -8.98 8.64 8.67
C GLN A 52 -9.27 10.04 8.10
N GLU A 53 -9.70 10.97 8.94
CA GLU A 53 -9.91 12.37 8.55
C GLU A 53 -8.59 13.03 8.12
N ALA A 54 -7.50 12.83 8.86
CA ALA A 54 -6.19 13.37 8.53
C ALA A 54 -5.63 12.77 7.22
N GLU A 55 -5.77 11.46 7.02
CA GLU A 55 -5.39 10.76 5.79
C GLU A 55 -6.18 11.30 4.59
N LEU A 56 -7.51 11.42 4.73
CA LEU A 56 -8.38 11.95 3.70
C LEU A 56 -8.00 13.39 3.34
N ARG A 57 -7.78 14.26 4.33
CA ARG A 57 -7.36 15.65 4.11
C ARG A 57 -6.04 15.72 3.33
N ALA A 58 -5.03 14.96 3.74
CA ALA A 58 -3.75 14.91 3.04
C ALA A 58 -3.93 14.46 1.57
N ARG A 59 -4.78 13.45 1.33
CA ARG A 59 -5.05 12.93 -0.02
C ARG A 59 -5.79 13.92 -0.92
N ILE A 60 -6.74 14.70 -0.40
CA ILE A 60 -7.56 15.60 -1.24
C ILE A 60 -6.84 16.90 -1.60
N HIS A 61 -5.83 17.35 -0.84
CA HIS A 61 -5.18 18.65 -1.07
C HIS A 61 -4.66 18.84 -2.51
N PRO A 62 -3.87 17.90 -3.09
CA PRO A 62 -3.42 18.05 -4.48
C PRO A 62 -4.58 18.02 -5.49
N ILE A 63 -5.64 17.26 -5.20
CA ILE A 63 -6.83 17.14 -6.04
C ILE A 63 -7.59 18.47 -6.08
N LEU A 64 -7.69 19.17 -4.94
CA LEU A 64 -8.33 20.48 -4.82
C LEU A 64 -7.58 21.55 -5.62
N VAL A 65 -6.24 21.52 -5.61
CA VAL A 65 -5.43 22.40 -6.47
C VAL A 65 -5.68 22.10 -7.94
N ALA A 66 -5.71 20.82 -8.31
CA ALA A 66 -5.95 20.40 -9.70
C ALA A 66 -7.37 20.72 -10.21
N THR A 67 -8.37 20.92 -9.34
CA THR A 67 -9.73 21.33 -9.72
C THR A 67 -9.99 22.83 -9.54
N ALA A 68 -9.12 23.57 -8.86
CA ALA A 68 -9.32 24.98 -8.60
C ALA A 68 -9.26 25.77 -9.92
N THR A 69 -10.39 26.36 -10.30
CA THR A 69 -10.42 27.39 -11.34
C THR A 69 -9.77 28.66 -10.78
N THR A 70 -8.97 29.34 -11.61
CA THR A 70 -8.24 30.57 -11.25
C THR A 70 -9.13 31.69 -10.75
N GLU A 71 -10.43 31.64 -11.05
CA GLU A 71 -11.38 32.72 -10.79
C GLU A 71 -12.08 32.65 -9.43
N ASN A 72 -12.11 31.50 -8.73
CA ASN A 72 -13.10 31.30 -7.66
C ASN A 72 -12.55 30.76 -6.32
N ARG A 73 -11.26 30.42 -6.22
CA ARG A 73 -10.62 30.01 -4.97
C ARG A 73 -9.26 30.69 -4.89
N GLY A 74 -9.07 31.57 -3.91
CA GLY A 74 -7.78 32.24 -3.66
C GLY A 74 -6.63 31.24 -3.42
N SER A 75 -5.44 31.74 -3.05
CA SER A 75 -4.20 30.95 -2.86
C SER A 75 -4.26 29.82 -1.80
N ALA A 76 -5.39 29.63 -1.11
CA ALA A 76 -5.52 28.70 0.01
C ALA A 76 -5.24 27.21 -0.34
N PRO A 77 -5.72 26.63 -1.46
CA PRO A 77 -5.38 25.24 -1.80
C PRO A 77 -3.88 25.06 -2.09
N TYR A 78 -3.23 26.06 -2.68
CA TYR A 78 -1.81 26.04 -3.00
C TYR A 78 -0.97 26.07 -1.72
N SER A 79 -1.28 26.99 -0.80
CA SER A 79 -0.55 27.10 0.48
C SER A 79 -0.70 25.86 1.36
N LEU A 80 -1.85 25.16 1.29
CA LEU A 80 -2.04 23.89 1.98
C LEU A 80 -1.10 22.80 1.45
N VAL A 81 -0.96 22.66 0.13
CA VAL A 81 -0.02 21.68 -0.46
C VAL A 81 1.42 22.05 -0.10
N GLU A 82 1.81 23.32 -0.27
CA GLU A 82 3.16 23.80 0.04
C GLU A 82 3.53 23.56 1.51
N THR A 83 2.60 23.85 2.43
CA THR A 83 2.80 23.60 3.86
C THR A 83 3.02 22.12 4.15
N ARG A 84 2.24 21.22 3.52
CA ARG A 84 2.40 19.78 3.69
C ARG A 84 3.72 19.26 3.11
N VAL A 85 4.13 19.73 1.93
CA VAL A 85 5.42 19.37 1.32
C VAL A 85 6.58 19.86 2.19
N ARG A 86 6.48 21.07 2.75
CA ARG A 86 7.44 21.58 3.73
C ARG A 86 7.52 20.70 4.98
N GLN A 87 6.39 20.23 5.51
CA GLN A 87 6.36 19.28 6.62
C GLN A 87 7.02 17.93 6.28
N VAL A 88 6.93 17.47 5.02
CA VAL A 88 7.67 16.26 4.57
C VAL A 88 9.17 16.54 4.55
N ARG A 89 9.57 17.69 4.00
CA ARG A 89 10.98 18.14 3.98
C ARG A 89 11.59 18.20 5.37
N ASP A 90 10.86 18.81 6.30
CA ASP A 90 11.32 19.01 7.67
C ASP A 90 11.05 17.77 8.55
N HIS A 91 10.59 16.65 7.95
CA HIS A 91 10.28 15.38 8.62
C HIS A 91 9.27 15.47 9.77
N LEU A 92 8.36 16.44 9.69
CA LEU A 92 7.30 16.70 10.66
C LEU A 92 5.96 16.03 10.30
N LEU A 93 5.81 15.57 9.05
CA LEU A 93 4.58 14.91 8.61
C LEU A 93 4.59 13.41 8.97
N PRO A 94 3.54 12.88 9.64
CA PRO A 94 3.37 11.44 9.84
C PRO A 94 3.39 10.65 8.51
N ARG A 95 3.88 9.41 8.55
CA ARG A 95 4.16 8.60 7.34
C ARG A 95 2.89 8.24 6.57
N ASP A 96 1.82 7.95 7.26
CA ASP A 96 0.49 7.75 6.69
C ASP A 96 -0.01 8.99 5.92
N GLN A 97 0.20 10.19 6.48
CA GLN A 97 -0.15 11.44 5.79
C GLN A 97 0.79 11.73 4.61
N GLU A 98 2.08 11.39 4.70
CA GLU A 98 3.02 11.43 3.57
C GLU A 98 2.54 10.52 2.43
N ILE A 99 2.18 9.27 2.74
CA ILE A 99 1.63 8.31 1.78
C ILE A 99 0.35 8.86 1.14
N ALA A 100 -0.58 9.34 1.96
CA ALA A 100 -1.86 9.86 1.49
C ALA A 100 -1.69 11.08 0.58
N LEU A 101 -0.78 11.99 0.94
CA LEU A 101 -0.45 13.16 0.12
C LEU A 101 0.15 12.74 -1.23
N ALA A 102 1.09 11.78 -1.24
CA ALA A 102 1.66 11.22 -2.47
C ALA A 102 0.58 10.60 -3.36
N GLN A 103 -0.34 9.82 -2.79
CA GLN A 103 -1.49 9.27 -3.52
C GLN A 103 -2.38 10.37 -4.10
N GLY A 104 -2.57 11.47 -3.35
CA GLY A 104 -3.26 12.67 -3.83
C GLY A 104 -2.60 13.27 -5.08
N PHE A 105 -1.26 13.39 -5.10
CA PHE A 105 -0.52 13.84 -6.29
C PHE A 105 -0.72 12.88 -7.46
N LYS A 106 -0.63 11.56 -7.25
CA LYS A 106 -0.87 10.54 -8.29
C LYS A 106 -2.28 10.62 -8.88
N LEU A 107 -3.29 10.82 -8.04
CA LEU A 107 -4.69 11.02 -8.46
C LEU A 107 -4.88 12.31 -9.25
N ALA A 108 -4.28 13.42 -8.79
CA ALA A 108 -4.29 14.69 -9.49
C ALA A 108 -3.59 14.62 -10.86
N ALA A 109 -2.49 13.86 -10.94
CA ALA A 109 -1.72 13.66 -12.15
C ALA A 109 -2.41 12.79 -13.20
N ASN A 110 -3.39 11.96 -12.82
CA ASN A 110 -4.12 11.10 -13.76
C ASN A 110 -5.06 11.87 -14.71
N ARG A 111 -5.00 13.19 -14.79
CA ARG A 111 -5.80 14.01 -15.70
C ARG A 111 -4.98 14.46 -16.90
N ARG A 112 -5.55 14.34 -18.10
CA ARG A 112 -4.99 14.90 -19.33
C ARG A 112 -5.33 16.39 -19.39
N ALA A 113 -4.39 17.24 -19.81
CA ALA A 113 -4.73 18.67 -19.92
C ALA A 113 -5.69 18.90 -21.10
N ARG A 114 -6.82 19.54 -20.81
CA ARG A 114 -7.73 20.14 -21.80
C ARG A 114 -7.29 21.56 -22.14
N ALA A 115 -7.79 22.10 -23.24
CA ALA A 115 -7.55 23.48 -23.66
C ALA A 115 -7.97 24.57 -22.63
N ARG A 116 -8.76 24.20 -21.59
CA ARG A 116 -9.16 25.09 -20.48
C ARG A 116 -8.54 24.71 -19.14
N ASP A 117 -7.61 23.76 -19.12
CA ASP A 117 -7.01 23.30 -17.87
C ASP A 117 -5.98 24.29 -17.34
N ASN A 118 -5.91 24.36 -16.01
CA ASN A 118 -5.06 25.29 -15.29
C ASN A 118 -3.58 24.85 -15.39
N ALA A 119 -2.89 25.26 -16.45
CA ALA A 119 -1.47 24.96 -16.68
C ALA A 119 -0.60 25.31 -15.46
N ARG A 120 -0.91 26.43 -14.78
CA ARG A 120 -0.25 26.85 -13.55
C ARG A 120 -0.43 25.85 -12.41
N ALA A 121 -1.62 25.26 -12.25
CA ALA A 121 -1.85 24.22 -11.24
C ALA A 121 -1.01 22.97 -11.53
N ARG A 122 -0.92 22.56 -12.81
CA ARG A 122 -0.09 21.41 -13.23
C ARG A 122 1.38 21.64 -12.96
N GLU A 123 1.91 22.81 -13.31
CA GLU A 123 3.30 23.20 -13.04
C GLU A 123 3.59 23.26 -11.54
N PHE A 124 2.74 23.93 -10.77
CA PHE A 124 2.88 23.98 -9.32
C PHE A 124 2.87 22.57 -8.70
N LEU A 125 1.90 21.72 -9.06
CA LEU A 125 1.81 20.37 -8.50
C LEU A 125 2.99 19.49 -8.90
N SER A 126 3.51 19.62 -10.13
CA SER A 126 4.69 18.85 -10.56
C SER A 126 5.95 19.29 -9.82
N GLU A 127 6.14 20.59 -9.59
CA GLU A 127 7.24 21.12 -8.77
C GLU A 127 7.13 20.65 -7.32
N GLN A 128 5.95 20.74 -6.70
CA GLN A 128 5.72 20.29 -5.33
C GLN A 128 5.90 18.78 -5.17
N ALA A 129 5.47 17.97 -6.15
CA ALA A 129 5.69 16.53 -6.13
C ALA A 129 7.17 16.17 -6.30
N TRP A 130 7.91 16.90 -7.14
CA TRP A 130 9.35 16.70 -7.29
C TRP A 130 10.10 17.11 -6.02
N GLU A 131 9.72 18.22 -5.39
CA GLU A 131 10.29 18.63 -4.11
C GLU A 131 10.01 17.59 -3.02
N MET A 132 8.77 17.12 -2.89
CA MET A 132 8.41 16.06 -1.96
C MET A 132 9.20 14.77 -2.22
N LEU A 133 9.43 14.40 -3.49
CA LEU A 133 10.19 13.20 -3.86
C LEU A 133 11.63 13.23 -3.33
N LYS A 134 12.26 14.41 -3.25
CA LYS A 134 13.64 14.53 -2.72
C LYS A 134 13.73 14.12 -1.24
N TYR A 135 12.70 14.46 -0.46
CA TYR A 135 12.71 14.27 1.00
C TYR A 135 11.84 13.11 1.50
N ALA A 136 11.01 12.51 0.63
CA ALA A 136 10.20 11.36 0.98
C ALA A 136 11.09 10.19 1.45
N ARG A 137 10.81 9.73 2.69
CA ARG A 137 11.53 8.65 3.38
C ARG A 137 10.87 7.30 3.18
N PHE A 138 9.62 7.27 2.71
CA PHE A 138 8.93 6.01 2.47
C PHE A 138 9.01 5.61 0.99
N TRP A 139 9.42 4.38 0.72
CA TRP A 139 9.63 3.88 -0.64
C TRP A 139 8.35 3.97 -1.49
N TYR A 140 7.19 3.78 -0.87
CA TYR A 140 5.92 3.81 -1.57
C TYR A 140 5.50 5.24 -1.92
N SER A 141 5.76 6.20 -1.04
CA SER A 141 5.58 7.63 -1.34
C SER A 141 6.46 8.02 -2.54
N ARG A 142 7.74 7.62 -2.54
CA ARG A 142 8.67 7.87 -3.65
C ARG A 142 8.18 7.25 -4.97
N LEU A 143 7.77 5.98 -4.95
CA LEU A 143 7.21 5.29 -6.12
C LEU A 143 5.97 6.03 -6.64
N THR A 144 5.08 6.41 -5.74
CA THR A 144 3.81 7.09 -6.07
C THR A 144 4.03 8.48 -6.67
N LEU A 145 4.95 9.26 -6.10
CA LEU A 145 5.34 10.57 -6.63
C LEU A 145 6.03 10.44 -7.99
N LEU A 146 6.85 9.41 -8.18
CA LEU A 146 7.48 9.13 -9.47
C LEU A 146 6.43 8.82 -10.54
N HIS A 147 5.39 8.02 -10.22
CA HIS A 147 4.27 7.80 -11.12
C HIS A 147 3.54 9.11 -11.45
N ALA A 148 3.30 9.98 -10.45
CA ALA A 148 2.66 11.28 -10.64
C ALA A 148 3.46 12.19 -11.60
N LEU A 149 4.77 12.36 -11.35
CA LEU A 149 5.68 13.12 -12.21
C LEU A 149 5.71 12.58 -13.64
N THR A 150 5.70 11.25 -13.78
CA THR A 150 5.66 10.59 -15.10
C THR A 150 4.41 10.99 -15.88
N LEU A 151 3.25 11.00 -15.23
CA LEU A 151 1.99 11.39 -15.87
C LEU A 151 1.97 12.88 -16.26
N TRP A 152 2.50 13.77 -15.43
CA TRP A 152 2.62 15.19 -15.77
C TRP A 152 3.67 15.51 -16.82
N ALA A 153 4.66 14.64 -17.03
CA ALA A 153 5.66 14.83 -18.09
C ALA A 153 5.19 14.31 -19.46
N LEU A 154 4.07 13.56 -19.52
CA LEU A 154 3.52 13.13 -20.80
C LEU A 154 2.97 14.31 -21.60
N PRO A 155 3.26 14.37 -22.91
CA PRO A 155 2.69 15.39 -23.79
C PRO A 155 1.20 15.11 -23.99
N ASP A 156 0.37 16.16 -23.95
CA ASP A 156 -1.08 16.01 -24.08
C ASP A 156 -1.50 15.42 -25.44
N ASP A 157 -0.73 15.71 -26.49
CA ASP A 157 -0.87 15.09 -27.80
C ASP A 157 0.07 13.88 -27.93
N THR A 158 -0.48 12.70 -27.66
CA THR A 158 0.29 11.44 -27.71
C THR A 158 0.69 11.04 -29.12
N GLU A 159 0.01 11.56 -30.16
CA GLU A 159 0.21 11.19 -31.57
C GLU A 159 1.28 12.06 -32.26
N ARG A 160 1.63 13.23 -31.68
CA ARG A 160 2.70 14.07 -32.24
C ARG A 160 4.03 13.31 -32.27
N PRO A 161 4.84 13.42 -33.33
CA PRO A 161 6.21 12.90 -33.32
C PRO A 161 6.97 13.42 -32.09
N GLN A 162 7.81 12.57 -31.49
CA GLN A 162 8.69 13.02 -30.42
C GLN A 162 9.75 13.93 -31.01
N ASP A 163 9.84 15.17 -30.49
CA ASP A 163 10.88 16.08 -30.91
C ASP A 163 12.24 15.46 -30.59
N LEU A 164 13.12 15.43 -31.60
CA LEU A 164 14.46 14.85 -31.49
C LEU A 164 15.35 15.62 -30.49
N HIS A 165 15.00 16.88 -30.20
CA HIS A 165 15.75 17.78 -29.33
C HIS A 165 14.78 18.64 -28.49
N GLY A 166 15.06 18.82 -27.19
CA GLY A 166 14.25 19.67 -26.29
C GLY A 166 13.96 19.04 -24.92
N LYS A 167 13.26 19.77 -24.04
CA LYS A 167 12.79 19.25 -22.74
C LYS A 167 11.86 18.04 -22.98
N GLY A 168 12.22 16.87 -22.44
CA GLY A 168 11.47 15.62 -22.63
C GLY A 168 11.95 14.72 -23.79
N SER A 169 12.99 15.12 -24.53
CA SER A 169 13.64 14.29 -25.56
C SER A 169 14.42 13.10 -24.98
N ASP A 170 14.92 13.22 -23.75
CA ASP A 170 15.57 12.13 -23.01
C ASP A 170 14.78 11.77 -21.73
N PRO A 171 13.87 10.79 -21.80
CA PRO A 171 13.17 10.28 -20.64
C PRO A 171 14.08 9.68 -19.55
N GLN A 172 15.26 9.16 -19.92
CA GLN A 172 16.16 8.56 -18.95
C GLN A 172 16.81 9.62 -18.06
N GLU A 173 17.33 10.68 -18.68
CA GLU A 173 17.93 11.80 -17.96
C GLU A 173 16.90 12.53 -17.10
N LEU A 174 15.70 12.77 -17.63
CA LEU A 174 14.61 13.42 -16.89
C LEU A 174 14.27 12.65 -15.60
N VAL A 175 14.04 11.35 -15.71
CA VAL A 175 13.71 10.51 -14.55
C VAL A 175 14.91 10.39 -13.60
N ARG A 176 16.14 10.35 -14.13
CA ARG A 176 17.36 10.36 -13.32
C ARG A 176 17.47 11.65 -12.51
N GLN A 177 17.14 12.80 -13.09
CA GLN A 177 17.13 14.09 -12.41
C GLN A 177 16.11 14.12 -11.27
N TRP A 178 14.91 13.56 -11.48
CA TRP A 178 13.90 13.51 -10.42
C TRP A 178 14.31 12.69 -9.21
N LEU A 179 15.00 11.57 -9.43
CA LEU A 179 15.44 10.67 -8.37
C LEU A 179 16.80 11.06 -7.76
N ARG A 180 17.39 12.19 -8.16
CA ARG A 180 18.58 12.69 -7.47
C ARG A 180 18.23 12.96 -6.00
N PRO A 181 18.92 12.33 -5.04
CA PRO A 181 18.70 12.60 -3.64
C PRO A 181 19.03 14.06 -3.30
N ALA A 182 18.41 14.61 -2.26
CA ALA A 182 18.97 15.78 -1.56
C ALA A 182 20.28 15.35 -0.88
N ASP A 183 21.26 16.26 -0.80
CA ASP A 183 22.72 16.03 -0.63
C ASP A 183 23.17 15.04 0.48
N ASP A 184 22.31 14.61 1.39
CA ASP A 184 22.62 13.69 2.49
C ASP A 184 22.38 12.18 2.18
N ARG A 185 21.79 11.83 1.03
CA ARG A 185 21.40 10.44 0.68
C ARG A 185 22.18 9.84 -0.49
N ILE A 186 23.33 10.42 -0.83
CA ILE A 186 24.13 10.04 -2.00
C ILE A 186 24.62 8.57 -1.91
N ASP A 187 24.93 8.09 -0.70
CA ASP A 187 25.54 6.77 -0.48
C ASP A 187 24.52 5.63 -0.30
N ILE A 188 23.22 5.94 -0.18
CA ILE A 188 22.18 4.93 0.04
C ILE A 188 21.61 4.50 -1.32
N PRO A 189 21.67 3.19 -1.68
CA PRO A 189 21.09 2.73 -2.93
C PRO A 189 19.57 2.94 -2.93
N GLU A 190 19.02 3.29 -4.10
CA GLU A 190 17.57 3.47 -4.24
C GLU A 190 16.81 2.15 -3.96
N HIS A 191 15.63 2.28 -3.35
CA HIS A 191 14.80 1.12 -3.01
C HIS A 191 14.45 0.29 -4.26
N PRO A 192 14.54 -1.05 -4.24
CA PRO A 192 14.39 -1.87 -5.46
C PRO A 192 13.05 -1.70 -6.17
N PHE A 193 11.94 -1.44 -5.44
CA PHE A 193 10.65 -1.12 -6.06
C PHE A 193 10.64 0.25 -6.73
N VAL A 194 11.39 1.22 -6.20
CA VAL A 194 11.53 2.56 -6.80
C VAL A 194 12.43 2.47 -8.05
N ASP A 195 13.52 1.68 -8.06
CA ASP A 195 14.29 1.42 -9.30
C ASP A 195 13.47 0.68 -10.36
N ALA A 196 12.57 -0.21 -9.94
CA ALA A 196 11.66 -0.88 -10.86
C ALA A 196 10.65 0.11 -11.47
N ALA A 197 10.02 0.93 -10.64
CA ALA A 197 9.12 2.00 -11.07
C ALA A 197 9.83 3.00 -12.00
N ARG A 198 11.07 3.37 -11.70
CA ARG A 198 11.94 4.19 -12.58
C ARG A 198 12.01 3.67 -14.01
N ARG A 199 12.20 2.36 -14.18
CA ARG A 199 12.28 1.73 -15.50
C ARG A 199 10.92 1.75 -16.20
N LEU A 200 9.84 1.51 -15.47
CA LEU A 200 8.48 1.56 -16.00
C LEU A 200 8.08 2.99 -16.40
N SER A 201 8.46 4.00 -15.62
CA SER A 201 8.28 5.42 -15.95
C SER A 201 9.01 5.81 -17.23
N ILE A 202 10.26 5.37 -17.41
CA ILE A 202 11.00 5.58 -18.66
C ILE A 202 10.24 4.95 -19.84
N CYS A 203 9.79 3.70 -19.70
CA CYS A 203 8.99 3.04 -20.74
C CYS A 203 7.69 3.81 -21.03
N ALA A 204 6.98 4.27 -20.00
CA ALA A 204 5.74 5.03 -20.15
C ALA A 204 5.95 6.31 -20.96
N LEU A 205 7.02 7.06 -20.70
CA LEU A 205 7.38 8.27 -21.42
C LEU A 205 7.82 7.98 -22.87
N GLN A 206 8.61 6.93 -23.07
CA GLN A 206 9.09 6.53 -24.40
C GLN A 206 7.95 6.02 -25.31
N THR A 207 7.01 5.25 -24.77
CA THR A 207 5.92 4.69 -25.57
C THR A 207 4.66 5.55 -25.55
N ARG A 208 4.59 6.55 -24.66
CA ARG A 208 3.41 7.38 -24.38
C ARG A 208 2.14 6.57 -24.08
N LYS A 209 2.31 5.45 -23.39
CA LYS A 209 1.24 4.50 -23.02
C LYS A 209 1.30 4.22 -21.51
N PRO A 210 1.03 5.22 -20.66
CA PRO A 210 1.14 5.06 -19.21
C PRO A 210 0.31 3.89 -18.68
N GLU A 211 -0.83 3.58 -19.30
CA GLU A 211 -1.74 2.48 -18.90
C GLU A 211 -1.11 1.08 -18.96
N LYS A 212 0.04 0.93 -19.65
CA LYS A 212 0.80 -0.33 -19.73
C LYS A 212 1.85 -0.46 -18.64
N PHE A 213 2.25 0.63 -18.00
CA PHE A 213 3.44 0.65 -17.14
C PHE A 213 3.16 1.19 -15.74
N LEU A 214 2.12 2.00 -15.58
CA LEU A 214 1.73 2.67 -14.34
C LEU A 214 0.31 2.26 -13.94
N TRP A 215 -0.04 2.50 -12.68
CA TRP A 215 -1.38 2.29 -12.13
C TRP A 215 -1.72 3.42 -11.16
N ILE A 216 -3.02 3.63 -10.93
CA ILE A 216 -3.53 4.72 -10.07
C ILE A 216 -3.93 4.20 -8.70
N ASP A 217 -4.60 3.07 -8.63
CA ASP A 217 -4.99 2.42 -7.38
C ASP A 217 -4.51 0.97 -7.40
N GLU A 218 -3.64 0.64 -6.45
CA GLU A 218 -3.02 -0.67 -6.29
C GLU A 218 -4.09 -1.76 -6.11
N ALA A 219 -5.04 -1.54 -5.19
CA ALA A 219 -6.07 -2.51 -4.86
C ALA A 219 -7.06 -2.67 -6.02
N GLY A 220 -7.60 -1.57 -6.55
CA GLY A 220 -8.51 -1.59 -7.69
C GLY A 220 -7.89 -2.21 -8.94
N THR A 221 -6.62 -1.90 -9.24
CA THR A 221 -5.93 -2.46 -10.41
C THR A 221 -5.71 -3.97 -10.28
N ALA A 222 -5.38 -4.48 -9.09
CA ALA A 222 -5.20 -5.91 -8.86
C ALA A 222 -6.53 -6.69 -8.77
N ALA A 223 -7.61 -6.04 -8.36
CA ALA A 223 -8.94 -6.63 -8.32
C ALA A 223 -9.55 -6.79 -9.73
N GLN A 224 -9.19 -5.93 -10.67
CA GLN A 224 -9.81 -5.85 -11.99
C GLN A 224 -8.90 -6.43 -13.09
N VAL A 225 -9.43 -7.35 -13.91
CA VAL A 225 -8.71 -7.87 -15.10
C VAL A 225 -8.38 -6.72 -16.05
N GLY A 226 -9.31 -5.80 -16.26
CA GLY A 226 -9.13 -4.66 -17.17
C GLY A 226 -9.62 -4.96 -18.57
N SER A 227 -10.15 -3.94 -19.25
CA SER A 227 -10.58 -4.02 -20.65
C SER A 227 -9.78 -3.03 -21.47
N GLU A 228 -9.10 -3.50 -22.54
CA GLU A 228 -8.39 -2.61 -23.47
C GLU A 228 -9.35 -1.78 -24.35
N ASN A 229 -10.66 -2.07 -24.33
CA ASN A 229 -11.64 -1.57 -25.30
C ASN A 229 -12.26 -0.19 -24.97
N ALA A 230 -11.54 0.71 -24.31
CA ALA A 230 -11.88 2.13 -24.42
C ALA A 230 -11.41 2.60 -25.81
N GLY A 231 -12.30 2.55 -26.80
CA GLY A 231 -12.00 3.06 -28.14
C GLY A 231 -11.46 4.50 -28.07
N LEU A 232 -10.73 4.96 -29.09
CA LEU A 232 -10.18 6.33 -29.14
C LEU A 232 -11.23 7.43 -28.85
N LYS A 233 -12.51 7.16 -29.12
CA LYS A 233 -13.64 8.05 -28.77
C LYS A 233 -13.96 8.08 -27.28
N ASP A 234 -13.90 6.95 -26.57
CA ASP A 234 -14.11 6.89 -25.12
C ASP A 234 -12.90 7.44 -24.35
N ARG A 235 -11.68 7.20 -24.83
CA ARG A 235 -10.44 7.83 -24.31
C ARG A 235 -10.43 9.36 -24.43
N ARG A 236 -11.19 9.93 -25.37
CA ARG A 236 -11.38 11.39 -25.49
C ARG A 236 -12.47 11.91 -24.55
N ARG A 237 -13.47 11.08 -24.20
CA ARG A 237 -14.51 11.42 -23.22
C ARG A 237 -13.97 11.39 -21.79
N GLU A 238 -13.20 10.36 -21.47
CA GLU A 238 -12.48 10.22 -20.21
C GLU A 238 -11.18 11.03 -20.27
N CYS A 239 -11.12 12.22 -19.68
CA CYS A 239 -9.90 13.03 -19.68
C CYS A 239 -8.87 12.56 -18.65
N LEU A 240 -8.66 11.25 -18.64
CA LEU A 240 -7.74 10.54 -17.77
C LEU A 240 -6.63 9.88 -18.58
N TRP A 241 -5.44 9.77 -17.99
CA TRP A 241 -4.35 9.00 -18.60
C TRP A 241 -4.64 7.51 -18.55
N ILE A 242 -5.08 7.05 -17.38
CA ILE A 242 -5.40 5.67 -17.06
C ILE A 242 -6.87 5.63 -16.64
N ALA A 243 -7.68 4.94 -17.43
CA ALA A 243 -9.10 4.78 -17.17
C ALA A 243 -9.34 3.96 -15.89
N PRO A 244 -10.43 4.20 -15.14
CA PRO A 244 -10.82 3.33 -14.02
C PRO A 244 -11.08 1.88 -14.45
N SER A 245 -11.40 1.66 -15.73
CA SER A 245 -11.58 0.34 -16.32
C SER A 245 -10.28 -0.39 -16.66
N ALA A 246 -9.13 0.31 -16.58
CA ALA A 246 -7.82 -0.32 -16.71
C ALA A 246 -7.58 -1.23 -15.50
N GLY A 247 -7.03 -2.40 -15.76
CA GLY A 247 -6.83 -3.43 -14.75
C GLY A 247 -5.49 -4.12 -14.97
N TRP A 248 -5.18 -5.13 -14.16
CA TRP A 248 -3.86 -5.76 -14.18
C TRP A 248 -3.50 -6.36 -15.55
N SER A 249 -4.45 -6.79 -16.37
CA SER A 249 -4.15 -7.40 -17.68
C SER A 249 -3.69 -6.39 -18.73
N THR A 250 -3.98 -5.09 -18.54
CA THR A 250 -3.49 -4.03 -19.44
C THR A 250 -2.02 -3.69 -19.19
N LEU A 251 -1.50 -4.05 -18.01
CA LEU A 251 -0.12 -3.82 -17.62
C LEU A 251 0.83 -4.80 -18.32
N GLU A 252 2.03 -4.33 -18.66
CA GLU A 252 3.15 -5.18 -19.05
C GLU A 252 3.55 -6.13 -17.90
N PRO A 253 4.04 -7.35 -18.16
CA PRO A 253 4.35 -8.33 -17.11
C PRO A 253 5.30 -7.84 -16.02
N THR A 254 6.27 -6.97 -16.33
CA THR A 254 7.16 -6.40 -15.31
C THR A 254 6.41 -5.44 -14.38
N ALA A 255 5.44 -4.68 -14.89
CA ALA A 255 4.58 -3.82 -14.08
C ALA A 255 3.62 -4.66 -13.22
N GLN A 256 3.07 -5.75 -13.77
CA GLN A 256 2.24 -6.69 -12.99
C GLN A 256 3.01 -7.33 -11.84
N GLN A 257 4.27 -7.73 -12.05
CA GLN A 257 5.13 -8.27 -10.99
C GLN A 257 5.47 -7.23 -9.91
N LEU A 258 5.72 -5.98 -10.31
CA LEU A 258 5.95 -4.90 -9.37
C LEU A 258 4.70 -4.61 -8.53
N LEU A 259 3.54 -4.45 -9.17
CA LEU A 259 2.26 -4.23 -8.49
C LEU A 259 1.98 -5.34 -7.46
N ALA A 260 2.18 -6.60 -7.84
CA ALA A 260 1.97 -7.74 -6.96
C ALA A 260 2.81 -7.65 -5.67
N ASP A 261 4.11 -7.38 -5.82
CA ASP A 261 5.03 -7.32 -4.66
C ASP A 261 4.91 -6.03 -3.85
N VAL A 262 4.54 -4.91 -4.48
CA VAL A 262 4.15 -3.67 -3.80
C VAL A 262 2.95 -3.92 -2.91
N LEU A 263 1.90 -4.57 -3.44
CA LEU A 263 0.71 -4.91 -2.67
C LEU A 263 1.01 -5.83 -1.51
N ILE A 264 1.83 -6.88 -1.71
CA ILE A 264 2.24 -7.76 -0.61
C ILE A 264 2.92 -6.94 0.49
N LEU A 265 3.89 -6.09 0.15
CA LEU A 265 4.60 -5.30 1.16
C LEU A 265 3.68 -4.31 1.89
N LEU A 266 2.74 -3.67 1.18
CA LEU A 266 1.74 -2.80 1.78
C LEU A 266 0.81 -3.58 2.72
N ILE A 267 0.26 -4.71 2.30
CA ILE A 267 -0.61 -5.56 3.15
C ILE A 267 0.11 -5.96 4.43
N LEU A 268 1.40 -6.36 4.34
CA LEU A 268 2.19 -6.76 5.51
C LEU A 268 2.49 -5.58 6.45
N ALA A 269 2.71 -4.39 5.91
CA ALA A 269 3.03 -3.20 6.69
C ALA A 269 1.79 -2.53 7.31
N GLU A 270 0.66 -2.53 6.60
CA GLU A 270 -0.56 -1.81 6.96
C GLU A 270 -1.53 -2.58 7.86
N ARG A 271 -1.40 -3.91 7.96
CA ARG A 271 -2.30 -4.77 8.76
C ARG A 271 -2.45 -4.32 10.22
N GLY A 272 -3.56 -4.69 10.83
CA GLY A 272 -3.88 -4.41 12.24
C GLY A 272 -4.60 -3.08 12.46
N ASP A 273 -5.19 -2.94 13.64
CA ASP A 273 -6.05 -1.80 14.03
C ASP A 273 -5.27 -0.66 14.73
N ARG A 274 -4.17 -0.97 15.41
CA ARG A 274 -3.36 0.00 16.17
C ARG A 274 -2.42 0.82 15.28
N MET A 275 -2.55 2.14 15.36
CA MET A 275 -1.73 3.09 14.60
C MET A 275 -0.24 3.02 14.93
N ASP A 276 0.12 2.93 16.21
CA ASP A 276 1.53 2.85 16.62
C ASP A 276 2.22 1.61 16.05
N ASP A 277 1.50 0.49 15.99
CA ASP A 277 2.00 -0.74 15.40
C ASP A 277 2.21 -0.60 13.89
N ARG A 278 1.29 0.10 13.21
CA ARG A 278 1.41 0.40 11.77
C ARG A 278 2.60 1.32 11.50
N MET A 279 2.78 2.38 12.30
CA MET A 279 3.91 3.30 12.16
C MET A 279 5.25 2.60 12.39
N ARG A 280 5.35 1.76 13.43
CA ARG A 280 6.54 0.92 13.67
C ARG A 280 6.88 0.02 12.48
N ARG A 281 5.88 -0.55 11.80
CA ARG A 281 6.10 -1.38 10.61
C ARG A 281 6.58 -0.56 9.41
N PHE A 282 6.02 0.64 9.19
CA PHE A 282 6.51 1.54 8.14
C PHE A 282 7.98 1.91 8.35
N GLU A 283 8.37 2.23 9.58
CA GLU A 283 9.76 2.55 9.93
C GLU A 283 10.75 1.42 9.60
N ARG A 284 10.32 0.16 9.76
CA ARG A 284 11.14 -1.02 9.42
C ARG A 284 11.33 -1.22 7.92
N THR A 285 10.53 -0.54 7.10
CA THR A 285 10.58 -0.61 5.62
C THR A 285 11.05 0.70 4.98
N GLU A 286 11.57 1.64 5.77
CA GLU A 286 12.10 2.91 5.24
C GLU A 286 13.30 2.71 4.30
N VAL A 287 13.47 3.67 3.40
CA VAL A 287 14.51 3.67 2.35
C VAL A 287 15.94 3.84 2.85
N ASP A 288 16.12 4.35 4.08
CA ASP A 288 17.44 4.68 4.62
C ASP A 288 18.00 3.57 5.52
N ARG A 289 17.33 2.41 5.57
CA ARG A 289 17.73 1.27 6.40
C ARG A 289 17.95 0.02 5.54
N PRO A 290 19.18 -0.23 5.06
CA PRO A 290 19.49 -1.52 4.44
C PRO A 290 19.39 -2.66 5.46
N PRO A 291 18.94 -3.87 5.05
CA PRO A 291 18.44 -4.22 3.72
C PRO A 291 17.13 -3.53 3.39
N LEU A 292 16.94 -3.11 2.12
CA LEU A 292 15.78 -2.31 1.70
C LEU A 292 14.51 -3.14 1.44
N LEU A 293 14.65 -4.46 1.25
CA LEU A 293 13.51 -5.36 1.08
C LEU A 293 13.64 -6.56 2.02
N PRO A 294 12.51 -7.07 2.56
CA PRO A 294 12.53 -8.21 3.45
C PRO A 294 13.01 -9.49 2.76
N PRO A 295 13.66 -10.42 3.49
CA PRO A 295 14.05 -11.73 2.98
C PRO A 295 12.90 -12.52 2.37
N CYS A 296 11.67 -12.30 2.84
CA CYS A 296 10.49 -12.96 2.30
C CYS A 296 10.20 -12.56 0.83
N LEU A 297 10.62 -11.38 0.40
CA LEU A 297 10.45 -10.89 -0.98
C LEU A 297 11.67 -11.17 -1.87
N THR A 298 12.85 -11.34 -1.27
CA THR A 298 14.14 -11.42 -1.99
C THR A 298 14.82 -12.78 -1.97
N ARG A 299 14.52 -13.66 -0.99
CA ARG A 299 15.16 -14.97 -0.79
C ARG A 299 14.18 -16.14 -0.81
N SER A 300 13.12 -16.13 -0.02
CA SER A 300 12.12 -17.21 -0.01
C SER A 300 10.76 -16.72 0.47
N ARG A 301 9.68 -17.09 -0.22
CA ARG A 301 8.30 -16.71 0.15
C ARG A 301 7.68 -17.56 1.26
N ARG A 302 8.33 -18.67 1.64
CA ARG A 302 7.80 -19.63 2.63
C ARG A 302 7.39 -19.00 3.97
N PRO A 303 8.14 -18.03 4.53
CA PRO A 303 7.73 -17.32 5.75
C PRO A 303 6.37 -16.60 5.65
N LEU A 304 5.89 -16.27 4.46
CA LEU A 304 4.60 -15.61 4.30
C LEU A 304 3.44 -16.52 4.67
N ASP A 305 3.48 -17.82 4.33
CA ASP A 305 2.47 -18.80 4.73
C ASP A 305 1.00 -18.29 4.58
N PRO A 306 0.55 -18.00 3.34
CA PRO A 306 -0.73 -17.30 3.10
C PRO A 306 -1.99 -18.13 3.40
N MET A 307 -1.86 -19.45 3.59
CA MET A 307 -2.98 -20.36 3.90
C MET A 307 -3.33 -20.42 5.40
N ARG A 308 -2.70 -19.60 6.25
CA ARG A 308 -3.02 -19.58 7.68
C ARG A 308 -4.44 -19.07 7.97
N THR A 309 -5.13 -19.76 8.89
CA THR A 309 -6.51 -19.47 9.33
C THR A 309 -6.58 -18.65 10.62
N GLU A 310 -7.68 -17.89 10.80
CA GLU A 310 -7.95 -17.00 11.94
C GLU A 310 -7.92 -17.71 13.31
N VAL A 311 -8.28 -19.00 13.37
CA VAL A 311 -8.31 -19.81 14.61
C VAL A 311 -6.92 -19.90 15.29
N ARG A 312 -5.84 -19.62 14.54
CA ARG A 312 -4.45 -19.55 15.04
C ARG A 312 -3.91 -18.12 15.21
N SER A 313 -4.72 -17.08 14.97
CA SER A 313 -4.23 -15.71 14.77
C SER A 313 -4.04 -14.89 16.05
N ALA A 314 -4.70 -15.24 17.15
CA ALA A 314 -4.36 -14.67 18.46
C ALA A 314 -2.91 -15.01 18.87
N ASP A 315 -2.35 -16.10 18.34
CA ASP A 315 -1.06 -16.67 18.73
C ASP A 315 0.11 -16.36 17.77
N SER A 316 -0.10 -15.58 16.71
CA SER A 316 0.94 -15.36 15.68
C SER A 316 1.10 -13.88 15.32
N PRO A 317 1.74 -13.10 16.20
CA PRO A 317 2.00 -11.68 15.94
C PRO A 317 2.94 -11.49 14.73
N PRO A 318 2.97 -10.29 14.13
CA PRO A 318 4.01 -9.90 13.20
C PRO A 318 5.41 -10.25 13.71
N GLY A 319 6.19 -10.95 12.89
CA GLY A 319 7.53 -11.42 13.22
C GLY A 319 7.60 -12.89 13.61
N SER A 320 6.48 -13.52 13.99
CA SER A 320 6.46 -14.91 14.48
C SER A 320 6.94 -15.97 13.49
N ASN A 321 6.74 -15.76 12.19
CA ASN A 321 7.18 -16.70 11.13
C ASN A 321 8.41 -16.21 10.37
N CYS A 322 9.06 -15.15 10.84
CA CYS A 322 10.26 -14.64 10.21
C CYS A 322 11.46 -15.57 10.46
N SER A 323 12.42 -15.57 9.52
CA SER A 323 13.74 -16.14 9.81
C SER A 323 14.43 -15.35 10.94
N ASP A 324 15.22 -16.01 11.78
CA ASP A 324 15.87 -15.46 12.99
C ASP A 324 16.60 -14.12 12.79
N ARG A 325 17.04 -13.79 11.56
CA ARG A 325 17.78 -12.56 11.21
C ARG A 325 16.94 -11.52 10.44
N CYS A 326 15.61 -11.59 10.49
CA CYS A 326 14.75 -10.67 9.74
C CYS A 326 14.38 -9.44 10.58
N SER A 327 15.07 -8.31 10.34
CA SER A 327 14.81 -7.02 11.00
C SER A 327 13.44 -6.39 10.70
N PHE A 328 12.71 -6.93 9.72
CA PHE A 328 11.43 -6.39 9.29
C PHE A 328 10.26 -6.88 10.14
N GLU A 329 10.33 -8.11 10.66
CA GLU A 329 9.27 -8.72 11.48
C GLU A 329 7.86 -8.61 10.84
N LEU A 330 7.79 -8.79 9.52
CA LEU A 330 6.55 -8.63 8.75
C LEU A 330 5.80 -9.93 8.47
N CYS A 331 6.39 -11.10 8.71
CA CYS A 331 5.76 -12.39 8.43
C CYS A 331 5.04 -12.93 9.68
N PRO A 332 4.01 -13.78 9.55
CA PRO A 332 3.42 -14.32 8.32
C PRO A 332 2.51 -13.31 7.61
N PHE A 333 1.94 -13.69 6.47
CA PHE A 333 0.87 -12.98 5.76
C PHE A 333 -0.39 -12.97 6.64
N PRO A 334 -1.13 -11.85 6.71
CA PRO A 334 -2.30 -11.75 7.59
C PRO A 334 -3.39 -12.77 7.21
N PRO A 335 -4.16 -13.29 8.19
CA PRO A 335 -5.32 -14.12 7.90
C PRO A 335 -6.36 -13.34 7.10
N LYS A 336 -7.28 -14.05 6.45
CA LYS A 336 -8.46 -13.38 5.87
C LYS A 336 -9.32 -12.89 7.02
N GLY A 337 -9.80 -11.66 6.96
CA GLY A 337 -10.68 -11.10 7.97
C GLY A 337 -11.14 -9.70 7.59
N PRO A 338 -12.10 -9.11 8.33
CA PRO A 338 -12.65 -7.78 8.05
C PRO A 338 -11.60 -6.67 8.14
N GLU A 339 -10.45 -6.93 8.78
CA GLU A 339 -9.32 -5.99 8.88
C GLU A 339 -8.39 -6.03 7.65
N SER A 340 -8.47 -7.08 6.82
CA SER A 340 -7.70 -7.21 5.58
C SER A 340 -8.35 -6.36 4.49
N ARG A 341 -7.87 -5.11 4.35
CA ARG A 341 -8.44 -4.15 3.39
C ARG A 341 -8.28 -4.53 1.92
N ILE A 342 -7.34 -5.42 1.59
CA ILE A 342 -6.98 -5.78 0.23
C ILE A 342 -6.75 -7.29 0.14
N GLU A 343 -7.48 -7.96 -0.74
CA GLU A 343 -7.27 -9.36 -1.09
C GLU A 343 -7.01 -9.47 -2.60
N PHE A 344 -6.20 -10.46 -2.99
CA PHE A 344 -5.91 -10.69 -4.41
C PHE A 344 -7.02 -11.51 -5.06
N SER A 345 -7.38 -11.16 -6.29
CA SER A 345 -8.32 -11.96 -7.08
C SER A 345 -7.68 -13.27 -7.52
N GLU A 346 -8.50 -14.32 -7.64
CA GLU A 346 -8.07 -15.64 -8.13
C GLU A 346 -7.35 -15.54 -9.48
N THR A 347 -7.95 -14.79 -10.42
CA THR A 347 -7.42 -14.62 -11.79
C THR A 347 -6.08 -13.87 -11.79
N PHE A 348 -5.89 -12.92 -10.89
CA PHE A 348 -4.60 -12.26 -10.70
C PHE A 348 -3.53 -13.26 -10.21
N CYS A 349 -3.83 -14.04 -9.17
CA CYS A 349 -2.93 -15.06 -8.63
C CYS A 349 -2.56 -16.12 -9.68
N MET A 350 -3.55 -16.63 -10.43
CA MET A 350 -3.34 -17.56 -11.55
C MET A 350 -2.39 -16.98 -12.59
N THR A 351 -2.55 -15.69 -12.93
CA THR A 351 -1.72 -15.00 -13.91
C THR A 351 -0.28 -14.86 -13.42
N GLN A 352 -0.07 -14.43 -12.17
CA GLN A 352 1.26 -14.35 -11.56
C GLN A 352 1.96 -15.72 -11.58
N ARG A 353 1.24 -16.79 -11.24
CA ARG A 353 1.74 -18.17 -11.33
C ARG A 353 2.08 -18.57 -12.77
N ALA A 354 1.26 -18.19 -13.75
CA ALA A 354 1.46 -18.49 -15.16
C ALA A 354 2.66 -17.75 -15.78
N MET A 355 3.03 -16.57 -15.28
CA MET A 355 4.23 -15.84 -15.72
C MET A 355 5.54 -16.56 -15.37
N LEU A 356 5.53 -17.40 -14.35
CA LEU A 356 6.69 -18.14 -13.87
C LEU A 356 6.97 -19.43 -14.67
N ARG A 357 6.11 -19.78 -15.64
CA ARG A 357 6.26 -20.99 -16.46
C ARG A 357 7.44 -20.89 -17.42
N ALA A 358 8.04 -22.04 -17.70
CA ALA A 358 9.31 -22.09 -18.42
C ALA A 358 9.21 -21.74 -19.92
N TRP A 359 8.05 -21.97 -20.53
CA TRP A 359 7.92 -21.98 -21.97
C TRP A 359 6.75 -21.11 -22.43
N ARG A 360 7.04 -20.08 -23.23
CA ARG A 360 6.07 -19.30 -23.99
C ARG A 360 6.62 -19.09 -25.41
N PRO A 361 6.14 -19.85 -26.42
CA PRO A 361 6.76 -19.89 -27.75
C PRO A 361 6.68 -18.57 -28.52
N ARG A 362 5.72 -17.68 -28.19
CA ARG A 362 5.56 -16.36 -28.86
C ARG A 362 6.35 -15.20 -28.23
N SER A 363 7.01 -15.43 -27.09
CA SER A 363 7.69 -14.37 -26.33
C SER A 363 9.20 -14.24 -26.64
N TRP A 364 9.71 -15.05 -27.57
CA TRP A 364 11.14 -15.09 -27.95
C TRP A 364 11.55 -14.02 -28.97
N VAL A 365 10.60 -13.33 -29.61
CA VAL A 365 10.91 -12.27 -30.58
C VAL A 365 11.27 -10.94 -29.89
N SER A 366 10.99 -10.79 -28.59
CA SER A 366 11.47 -9.67 -27.78
C SER A 366 12.19 -10.18 -26.53
N LEU A 367 13.52 -10.04 -26.53
CA LEU A 367 14.47 -10.30 -25.44
C LEU A 367 14.22 -9.47 -24.15
N ARG A 368 12.98 -9.42 -23.62
CA ARG A 368 12.60 -8.57 -22.48
C ARG A 368 11.86 -9.29 -21.35
N PHE A 369 11.49 -10.55 -21.48
CA PHE A 369 10.80 -11.27 -20.41
C PHE A 369 11.77 -12.04 -19.51
N ARG A 370 12.13 -11.46 -18.35
CA ARG A 370 12.68 -12.26 -17.24
C ARG A 370 11.51 -12.91 -16.52
N ARG A 371 11.57 -14.23 -16.30
CA ARG A 371 10.55 -14.96 -15.52
C ARG A 371 10.37 -14.39 -14.11
N LYS A 372 11.46 -13.88 -13.52
CA LYS A 372 11.48 -13.29 -12.18
C LYS A 372 11.79 -11.79 -12.26
N ALA A 373 11.19 -11.04 -11.36
CA ALA A 373 11.56 -9.66 -11.14
C ALA A 373 13.03 -9.55 -10.67
N ARG A 374 13.68 -8.40 -10.90
CA ARG A 374 15.12 -8.24 -10.60
C ARG A 374 15.43 -8.41 -9.12
N TRP A 375 14.55 -7.94 -8.23
CA TRP A 375 14.69 -8.09 -6.78
C TRP A 375 14.41 -9.53 -6.29
N GLN A 376 13.73 -10.34 -7.09
CA GLN A 376 13.46 -11.76 -6.83
C GLN A 376 14.54 -12.69 -7.41
N ARG A 377 15.68 -12.16 -7.88
CA ARG A 377 16.72 -12.96 -8.56
C ARG A 377 17.15 -14.20 -7.77
N HIS A 378 17.16 -14.10 -6.44
CA HIS A 378 17.60 -15.17 -5.53
C HIS A 378 16.45 -16.04 -5.01
N VAL A 379 15.19 -15.73 -5.35
CA VAL A 379 14.04 -16.55 -4.96
C VAL A 379 13.92 -17.75 -5.91
N PRO A 380 13.78 -18.98 -5.39
CA PRO A 380 13.47 -20.15 -6.22
C PRO A 380 12.15 -19.96 -6.97
N VAL A 381 12.11 -20.32 -8.26
CA VAL A 381 10.87 -20.23 -9.06
C VAL A 381 9.79 -21.16 -8.49
N ALA A 382 10.18 -22.32 -7.95
CA ALA A 382 9.26 -23.23 -7.27
C ALA A 382 8.59 -22.57 -6.06
N ASP A 383 9.36 -21.87 -5.21
CA ASP A 383 8.82 -21.13 -4.05
C ASP A 383 7.82 -20.04 -4.49
N LEU A 384 8.14 -19.27 -5.54
CA LEU A 384 7.20 -18.27 -6.08
C LEU A 384 5.92 -18.91 -6.62
N ARG A 385 6.03 -20.03 -7.35
CA ARG A 385 4.87 -20.74 -7.90
C ARG A 385 4.00 -21.33 -6.80
N GLN A 386 4.62 -21.88 -5.77
CA GLN A 386 3.93 -22.42 -4.60
C GLN A 386 3.15 -21.30 -3.91
N PHE A 387 3.82 -20.19 -3.58
CA PHE A 387 3.17 -19.03 -2.96
C PHE A 387 1.95 -18.54 -3.77
N TRP A 388 2.09 -18.35 -5.09
CA TRP A 388 0.95 -17.91 -5.91
C TRP A 388 -0.16 -18.96 -6.04
N SER A 389 0.18 -20.24 -5.96
CA SER A 389 -0.81 -21.32 -5.92
C SER A 389 -1.59 -21.32 -4.61
N GLU A 390 -0.92 -21.03 -3.50
CA GLU A 390 -1.56 -20.87 -2.19
C GLU A 390 -2.42 -19.60 -2.14
N MET A 391 -1.95 -18.48 -2.68
CA MET A 391 -2.77 -17.27 -2.80
C MET A 391 -4.01 -17.45 -3.68
N GLU A 392 -3.92 -18.30 -4.71
CA GLU A 392 -5.07 -18.71 -5.54
C GLU A 392 -6.06 -19.56 -4.72
N GLY A 393 -5.59 -20.58 -4.00
CA GLY A 393 -6.41 -21.38 -3.10
C GLY A 393 -7.07 -20.53 -2.01
N ARG A 394 -6.29 -19.63 -1.39
CA ARG A 394 -6.79 -18.61 -0.47
C ARG A 394 -7.89 -17.81 -1.13
N ALA A 395 -7.73 -17.27 -2.34
CA ALA A 395 -8.77 -16.47 -2.99
C ALA A 395 -10.08 -17.26 -3.20
N TRP A 396 -9.99 -18.57 -3.44
CA TRP A 396 -11.14 -19.48 -3.61
C TRP A 396 -11.88 -19.78 -2.31
N ASP A 397 -11.15 -19.90 -1.18
CA ASP A 397 -11.70 -20.12 0.17
C ASP A 397 -12.42 -18.84 0.68
N ARG A 398 -13.47 -18.41 -0.01
CA ARG A 398 -14.31 -17.27 0.40
C ARG A 398 -14.95 -17.55 1.76
N PRO A 399 -14.95 -16.59 2.70
CA PRO A 399 -15.76 -16.72 3.90
C PRO A 399 -17.24 -16.85 3.53
N VAL A 400 -17.97 -17.66 4.29
CA VAL A 400 -19.37 -18.11 4.07
C VAL A 400 -20.41 -16.96 4.04
N GLU A 401 -20.00 -15.71 4.19
CA GLU A 401 -20.91 -14.55 4.27
C GLU A 401 -21.31 -13.96 2.91
N GLU A 402 -20.67 -14.34 1.80
CA GLU A 402 -21.07 -13.93 0.44
C GLU A 402 -21.90 -14.98 -0.32
N VAL A 403 -22.39 -16.02 0.35
CA VAL A 403 -23.38 -16.95 -0.22
C VAL A 403 -24.71 -16.82 0.51
N ARG A 404 -25.37 -15.67 0.34
CA ARG A 404 -26.84 -15.60 0.35
C ARG A 404 -27.32 -14.68 -0.78
N PRO A 405 -28.38 -15.08 -1.48
CA PRO A 405 -28.89 -14.38 -2.66
C PRO A 405 -29.38 -12.97 -2.36
#